data_AF-A0AA40B6A2-F1
#
_entry.id   AF-A0AA40B6A2-F1
#
_cell.length_a   1.000
_cell.length_b   1.000
_cell.length_c   1.000
_cell.angle_alpha   90.00
_cell.angle_beta   90.00
_cell.angle_gamma   90.00
#
_symmetry.space_group_name_H-M   'P 1'
#
loop_
_entity.id
_entity.type
_entity.pdbx_description
1 polymer ?
#
loop_
_entity_poly.entity_id
_entity_poly.type
_entity_poly.pdbx_seq_one_letter_code
_entity_poly.pdbx_strand_id
1 'polypeptide(L)'
;IIQVLLRGLQLLWTLLLTALVGNVIASNVAAAASASALVNFTMFVVVVAWLVSLYGLAAGVVDSVSSRFASPAAVFTVDAVAAGIFLITAIALAAKLGVVNCGDLQPGSKPGDWIGYGSFDDAKRCRELQASTVFMWFLF
;
A
#
# COMPACT_ATOMS: atom_id res chain seq x y z
N ILE A 1 18.42 10.76 -14.41
CA ILE A 1 17.83 9.55 -15.06
C ILE A 1 17.49 8.48 -14.03
N ILE A 2 18.44 7.94 -13.26
CA ILE A 2 18.18 6.88 -12.26
C ILE A 2 17.06 7.26 -11.27
N GLN A 3 17.09 8.47 -10.71
CA GLN A 3 16.05 8.95 -9.79
C GLN A 3 14.65 8.96 -10.42
N VAL A 4 14.53 9.38 -11.68
CA VAL A 4 13.25 9.43 -12.40
C VAL A 4 12.71 8.02 -12.66
N LEU A 5 13.59 7.06 -12.99
CA LEU A 5 13.20 5.66 -13.15
C LEU A 5 12.71 5.05 -11.84
N LEU A 6 13.42 5.28 -10.74
CA LEU A 6 13.02 4.81 -9.41
C LEU A 6 11.66 5.38 -9.00
N ARG A 7 11.41 6.67 -9.24
CA ARG A 7 10.09 7.29 -8.98
C ARG A 7 9.01 6.75 -9.90
N GLY A 8 9.31 6.50 -11.17
CA GLY A 8 8.38 5.86 -12.11
C GLY A 8 7.98 4.46 -11.66
N LEU A 9 8.94 3.68 -11.16
CA LEU A 9 8.69 2.35 -10.61
C LEU A 9 7.87 2.43 -9.30
N GLN A 10 8.19 3.38 -8.42
CA GLN A 10 7.42 3.64 -7.20
C GLN A 10 5.95 4.01 -7.50
N LEU A 11 5.72 4.84 -8.53
CA LEU A 11 4.39 5.18 -9.01
C LEU A 11 3.65 3.96 -9.58
N LEU A 12 4.34 3.07 -10.31
CA LEU A 12 3.75 1.82 -10.80
C LEU A 12 3.26 0.95 -9.62
N TRP A 13 4.09 0.76 -8.59
CA TRP A 13 3.69 0.01 -7.40
C TRP A 13 2.53 0.67 -6.66
N THR A 14 2.55 2.00 -6.55
CA THR A 14 1.47 2.77 -5.92
C THR A 14 0.16 2.62 -6.70
N LEU A 15 0.21 2.62 -8.03
CA LEU A 15 -0.97 2.39 -8.88
C LEU A 15 -1.54 0.99 -8.68
N LEU A 16 -0.69 -0.04 -8.67
CA LEU A 16 -1.14 -1.41 -8.41
C LEU A 16 -1.77 -1.51 -7.02
N LEU A 17 -1.14 -0.97 -5.98
CA LEU A 17 -1.70 -0.93 -4.63
C LEU A 17 -3.07 -0.24 -4.58
N THR A 18 -3.21 0.89 -5.28
CA THR A 18 -4.48 1.62 -5.37
C THR A 18 -5.58 0.74 -5.96
N ALA A 19 -5.28 0.02 -7.05
CA ALA A 19 -6.23 -0.85 -7.71
C ALA A 19 -6.63 -2.05 -6.84
N LEU A 20 -5.65 -2.73 -6.22
CA LEU A 20 -5.90 -3.91 -5.40
C LEU A 20 -6.64 -3.56 -4.10
N VAL A 21 -6.13 -2.58 -3.33
CA VAL A 21 -6.76 -2.15 -2.07
C VAL A 21 -8.13 -1.53 -2.35
N GLY A 22 -8.27 -0.75 -3.42
CA GLY A 22 -9.55 -0.20 -3.86
C GLY A 22 -10.58 -1.29 -4.18
N ASN A 23 -10.18 -2.38 -4.84
CA ASN A 23 -11.08 -3.50 -5.10
C ASN A 23 -11.47 -4.25 -3.82
N VAL A 24 -10.57 -4.39 -2.85
CA VAL A 24 -10.90 -4.97 -1.52
C VAL A 24 -11.94 -4.11 -0.80
N ILE A 25 -11.83 -2.77 -0.88
CA ILE A 25 -12.82 -1.85 -0.29
C ILE A 25 -14.16 -1.97 -1.02
N ALA A 26 -14.15 -2.01 -2.35
CA ALA A 26 -15.37 -2.09 -3.18
C ALA A 26 -16.13 -3.42 -3.02
N SER A 27 -15.41 -4.52 -2.77
CA SER A 27 -15.98 -5.85 -2.54
C SER A 27 -16.34 -6.14 -1.09
N ASN A 28 -16.28 -5.14 -0.20
CA ASN A 28 -16.49 -5.33 1.22
C ASN A 28 -17.96 -5.60 1.58
N VAL A 29 -18.24 -6.78 2.12
CA VAL A 29 -19.56 -7.22 2.60
C VAL A 29 -19.46 -7.52 4.09
N ALA A 30 -19.72 -6.50 4.92
CA ALA A 30 -19.76 -6.63 6.38
C ALA A 30 -18.50 -7.25 7.03
N ALA A 31 -17.30 -6.96 6.50
CA ALA A 31 -16.06 -7.37 7.15
C ALA A 31 -15.97 -6.80 8.58
N ALA A 32 -15.23 -7.50 9.44
CA ALA A 32 -14.96 -7.05 10.80
C ALA A 32 -14.39 -5.63 10.83
N ALA A 33 -14.79 -4.85 11.86
CA ALA A 33 -14.35 -3.47 12.03
C ALA A 33 -12.81 -3.35 12.12
N SER A 34 -12.15 -4.31 12.77
CA SER A 34 -10.69 -4.38 12.88
C SER A 34 -10.00 -4.63 11.53
N ALA A 35 -10.58 -5.49 10.68
CA ALA A 35 -10.08 -5.77 9.35
C ALA A 35 -10.25 -4.56 8.42
N SER A 36 -11.43 -3.95 8.42
CA SER A 36 -11.74 -2.77 7.60
C SER A 36 -10.92 -1.55 8.01
N ALA A 37 -10.64 -1.36 9.30
CA ALA A 37 -9.76 -0.29 9.78
C ALA A 37 -8.35 -0.38 9.18
N LEU A 38 -7.75 -1.57 9.13
CA LEU A 38 -6.42 -1.75 8.54
C LEU A 38 -6.44 -1.52 7.03
N VAL A 39 -7.43 -2.05 6.30
CA VAL A 39 -7.56 -1.83 4.84
C VAL A 39 -7.71 -0.33 4.52
N ASN A 40 -8.52 0.39 5.29
CA ASN A 40 -8.70 1.83 5.13
C ASN A 40 -7.41 2.61 5.43
N PHE A 41 -6.68 2.21 6.48
CA PHE A 41 -5.38 2.78 6.77
C PHE A 41 -4.37 2.51 5.65
N THR A 42 -4.35 1.30 5.08
CA THR A 42 -3.53 0.98 3.92
C THR A 42 -3.86 1.90 2.74
N MET A 43 -5.14 2.15 2.46
CA MET A 43 -5.53 3.08 1.39
C MET A 43 -5.04 4.51 1.66
N PHE A 44 -5.12 4.99 2.92
CA PHE A 44 -4.54 6.28 3.31
C PHE A 44 -3.03 6.33 3.02
N VAL A 45 -2.31 5.27 3.36
CA VAL A 45 -0.87 5.17 3.13
C VAL A 45 -0.53 5.13 1.64
N VAL A 46 -1.36 4.49 0.82
CA VAL A 46 -1.24 4.52 -0.65
C VAL A 46 -1.41 5.94 -1.20
N VAL A 47 -2.34 6.74 -0.65
CA VAL A 47 -2.46 8.16 -1.01
C VAL A 47 -1.20 8.94 -0.63
N VAL A 48 -0.61 8.68 0.54
CA VAL A 48 0.68 9.29 0.93
C VAL A 48 1.78 8.90 -0.06
N ALA A 49 1.82 7.63 -0.51
CA ALA A 49 2.77 7.17 -1.52
C ALA A 49 2.61 7.91 -2.87
N TRP A 50 1.38 8.20 -3.30
CA TRP A 50 1.14 9.05 -4.46
C TRP A 50 1.73 10.44 -4.28
N LEU A 51 1.44 11.09 -3.15
CA LEU A 51 1.90 12.46 -2.88
C LEU A 51 3.43 12.54 -2.85
N VAL A 52 4.09 11.61 -2.15
CA VAL A 52 5.55 11.58 -2.01
C VAL A 52 6.21 11.28 -3.35
N SER A 53 5.69 10.32 -4.12
CA SER A 53 6.24 9.94 -5.42
C SER A 53 6.09 11.05 -6.46
N LEU A 54 4.92 11.70 -6.52
CA LEU A 54 4.68 12.83 -7.42
C LEU A 54 5.51 14.06 -7.03
N TYR A 55 5.64 14.33 -5.74
CA TYR A 55 6.51 15.40 -5.23
C TYR A 55 7.98 15.15 -5.60
N GLY A 56 8.48 13.93 -5.36
CA GLY A 56 9.84 13.54 -5.71
C GLY A 56 10.11 13.55 -7.23
N LEU A 57 9.10 13.20 -8.04
CA LEU A 57 9.19 13.29 -9.50
C LEU A 57 9.23 14.75 -9.98
N ALA A 58 8.34 15.59 -9.46
CA ALA A 58 8.31 17.02 -9.78
C ALA A 58 9.63 17.71 -9.41
N ALA A 59 10.18 17.39 -8.23
CA ALA A 59 11.50 17.88 -7.81
C ALA A 59 12.65 17.44 -8.72
N GLY A 60 12.54 16.28 -9.39
CA GLY A 60 13.58 15.74 -10.27
C GLY A 60 13.47 16.16 -11.75
N VAL A 61 12.33 16.72 -12.17
CA VAL A 61 12.04 17.07 -13.58
C VAL A 61 11.82 18.57 -13.77
N VAL A 62 11.32 19.27 -12.75
CA VAL A 62 10.93 20.68 -12.85
C VAL A 62 11.95 21.55 -12.10
N ASP A 63 12.78 22.29 -12.85
CA ASP A 63 13.82 23.15 -12.29
C ASP A 63 13.30 24.26 -11.35
N SER A 64 12.06 24.71 -11.55
CA SER A 64 11.42 25.70 -10.67
C SER A 64 10.99 25.11 -9.32
N VAL A 65 10.68 23.81 -9.25
CA VAL A 65 10.33 23.11 -8.01
C VAL A 65 11.60 22.74 -7.24
N SER A 66 12.64 22.28 -7.96
CA SER A 66 13.93 21.91 -7.38
C SER A 66 14.62 23.09 -6.68
N SER A 67 14.59 24.28 -7.29
CA SER A 67 15.28 25.46 -6.78
C SER A 67 14.57 26.23 -5.67
N ARG A 68 13.24 26.07 -5.52
CA ARG A 68 12.43 26.88 -4.56
C ARG A 68 11.80 26.09 -3.41
N PHE A 69 11.44 24.83 -3.63
CA PHE A 69 10.64 24.05 -2.67
C PHE A 69 11.29 22.73 -2.26
N ALA A 70 12.15 22.16 -3.11
CA ALA A 70 12.72 20.83 -2.88
C ALA A 70 14.22 20.89 -2.55
N SER A 71 14.55 21.42 -1.37
CA SER A 71 15.91 21.25 -0.86
C SER A 71 16.21 19.74 -0.68
N PRO A 72 17.44 19.28 -0.92
CA PRO A 72 17.78 17.86 -0.78
C PRO A 72 17.43 17.30 0.59
N ALA A 73 17.60 18.10 1.65
CA ALA A 73 17.23 17.75 3.01
C ALA A 73 15.71 17.56 3.17
N ALA A 74 14.88 18.44 2.60
CA ALA A 74 13.44 18.33 2.68
C ALA A 74 12.91 17.08 1.96
N VAL A 75 13.43 16.79 0.76
CA VAL A 75 13.06 15.58 0.00
C VAL A 75 13.45 14.32 0.79
N PHE A 76 14.67 14.28 1.34
CA PHE A 76 15.14 13.17 2.16
C PHE A 76 14.27 12.94 3.40
N THR A 77 13.89 14.00 4.12
CA THR A 77 13.02 13.87 5.30
C THR A 77 11.64 13.32 4.93
N VAL A 78 11.06 13.81 3.83
CA VAL A 78 9.75 13.32 3.35
C VAL A 78 9.85 11.84 2.97
N ASP A 79 10.89 11.44 2.24
CA ASP A 79 11.10 10.04 1.86
C ASP A 79 11.33 9.14 3.09
N ALA A 80 12.12 9.58 4.07
CA ALA A 80 12.39 8.80 5.29
C ALA A 80 11.13 8.59 6.13
N VAL A 81 10.32 9.63 6.31
CA VAL A 81 9.04 9.53 7.02
C VAL A 81 8.07 8.62 6.26
N ALA A 82 7.99 8.78 4.94
CA ALA A 82 7.14 7.95 4.09
C ALA A 82 7.54 6.47 4.15
N ALA A 83 8.84 6.17 4.03
CA ALA A 83 9.37 4.81 4.13
C ALA A 83 9.04 4.17 5.49
N GLY A 84 9.13 4.93 6.59
CA GLY A 84 8.71 4.45 7.91
C GLY A 84 7.23 4.06 7.96
N ILE A 85 6.35 4.90 7.41
CA ILE A 85 4.90 4.62 7.35
C ILE A 85 4.60 3.41 6.44
N PHE A 86 5.29 3.30 5.30
CA PHE A 86 5.14 2.18 4.36
C PHE A 86 5.58 0.86 5.00
N LEU A 87 6.72 0.87 5.69
CA LEU A 87 7.25 -0.29 6.41
C LEU A 87 6.29 -0.77 7.50
N ILE A 88 5.77 0.14 8.33
CA ILE A 88 4.81 -0.20 9.38
C ILE A 88 3.54 -0.82 8.77
N THR A 89 3.05 -0.26 7.66
CA THR A 89 1.86 -0.75 6.96
C THR A 89 2.09 -2.13 6.35
N ALA A 90 3.25 -2.36 5.72
CA ALA A 90 3.63 -3.65 5.15
C ALA A 90 3.68 -4.75 6.23
N ILE A 91 4.29 -4.43 7.38
CA ILE A 91 4.38 -5.35 8.53
C ILE A 91 2.98 -5.64 9.09
N ALA A 92 2.15 -4.61 9.29
CA ALA A 92 0.80 -4.78 9.81
C ALA A 92 -0.07 -5.65 8.88
N LEU A 93 0.04 -5.45 7.56
CA LEU A 93 -0.70 -6.23 6.57
C LEU A 93 -0.23 -7.69 6.55
N ALA A 94 1.09 -7.93 6.57
CA ALA A 94 1.64 -9.28 6.64
C ALA A 94 1.24 -10.01 7.93
N ALA A 95 1.29 -9.33 9.08
CA ALA A 95 0.94 -9.89 10.37
C ALA A 95 -0.55 -10.26 10.48
N LYS A 96 -1.44 -9.44 9.90
CA LYS A 96 -2.89 -9.69 9.91
C LYS A 96 -3.32 -10.73 8.87
N LEU A 97 -2.63 -10.82 7.73
CA LEU A 97 -2.96 -11.80 6.71
C LEU A 97 -2.58 -13.22 7.15
N GLY A 98 -1.36 -13.43 7.64
CA GLY A 98 -0.96 -14.67 8.32
C GLY A 98 -1.19 -15.97 7.53
N VAL A 99 -1.23 -15.88 6.19
CA VAL A 99 -1.37 -17.03 5.28
C VAL A 99 -0.46 -16.86 4.08
N VAL A 100 0.04 -17.98 3.58
CA VAL A 100 0.88 -18.03 2.38
C VAL A 100 0.07 -18.44 1.14
N ASN A 101 -1.00 -19.23 1.35
CA ASN A 101 -1.85 -19.75 0.28
C ASN A 101 -3.32 -19.41 0.55
N CYS A 102 -3.94 -18.66 -0.37
CA CYS A 102 -5.35 -18.29 -0.35
C CYS A 102 -6.26 -19.23 -1.17
N GLY A 103 -5.71 -20.31 -1.74
CA GLY A 103 -6.44 -21.23 -2.63
C GLY A 103 -7.32 -22.25 -1.91
N ASP A 104 -7.08 -22.49 -0.61
CA ASP A 104 -7.80 -23.51 0.18
C ASP A 104 -8.20 -22.95 1.55
N LEU A 105 -9.11 -21.97 1.51
CA LEU A 105 -9.67 -21.34 2.70
C LEU A 105 -10.75 -22.24 3.31
N GLN A 106 -10.36 -23.12 4.22
CA GLN A 106 -11.33 -23.91 4.97
C GLN A 106 -12.25 -23.00 5.79
N PRO A 107 -13.58 -23.15 5.68
CA PRO A 107 -14.54 -22.40 6.49
C PRO A 107 -14.24 -22.57 8.00
N GLY A 108 -14.10 -21.46 8.73
CA GLY A 108 -13.83 -21.48 10.18
C GLY A 108 -12.38 -21.76 10.58
N SER A 109 -11.44 -21.88 9.64
CA SER A 109 -10.01 -22.08 9.94
C SER A 109 -9.30 -20.84 10.49
N LYS A 110 -9.94 -19.67 10.39
CA LYS A 110 -9.41 -18.39 10.88
C LYS A 110 -10.38 -17.71 11.85
N PRO A 111 -9.88 -16.86 12.75
CA PRO A 111 -10.72 -16.03 13.61
C PRO A 111 -11.75 -15.21 12.80
N GLY A 112 -12.91 -14.94 13.38
CA GLY A 112 -13.97 -14.17 12.71
C GLY A 112 -13.58 -12.74 12.35
N ASP A 113 -12.50 -12.21 12.93
CA ASP A 113 -11.95 -10.88 12.65
C ASP A 113 -10.79 -10.89 11.63
N TRP A 114 -10.56 -12.03 10.97
CA TRP A 114 -9.46 -12.18 10.01
C TRP A 114 -9.66 -11.31 8.76
N ILE A 115 -8.57 -10.69 8.29
CA ILE A 115 -8.61 -9.63 7.27
C ILE A 115 -9.08 -10.10 5.89
N GLY A 116 -8.88 -11.39 5.59
CA GLY A 116 -9.29 -11.99 4.31
C GLY A 116 -10.80 -12.25 4.20
N TYR A 117 -11.55 -12.16 5.29
CA TYR A 117 -13.01 -12.30 5.29
C TYR A 117 -13.74 -11.00 4.98
N GLY A 118 -14.98 -11.14 4.49
CA GLY A 118 -15.91 -10.04 4.25
C GLY A 118 -15.99 -9.64 2.78
N SER A 119 -15.97 -10.63 1.90
CA SER A 119 -16.26 -10.52 0.46
C SER A 119 -17.20 -11.66 0.05
N PHE A 120 -17.86 -11.55 -1.10
CA PHE A 120 -18.54 -12.69 -1.72
C PHE A 120 -17.56 -13.79 -2.18
N ASP A 121 -16.30 -13.42 -2.39
CA ASP A 121 -15.18 -14.33 -2.67
C ASP A 121 -13.99 -13.94 -1.78
N ASP A 122 -13.86 -14.62 -0.64
CA ASP A 122 -12.79 -14.40 0.33
C ASP A 122 -11.42 -14.88 -0.19
N ALA A 123 -11.39 -15.86 -1.10
CA ALA A 123 -10.16 -16.31 -1.74
C ALA A 123 -9.59 -15.25 -2.68
N LYS A 124 -10.45 -14.57 -3.45
CA LYS A 124 -10.07 -13.39 -4.23
C LYS A 124 -9.55 -12.26 -3.32
N ARG A 125 -10.30 -11.90 -2.28
CA ARG A 125 -9.90 -10.84 -1.33
C ARG A 125 -8.54 -11.13 -0.68
N CYS A 126 -8.32 -12.37 -0.24
CA CYS A 126 -7.06 -12.81 0.32
C CYS A 126 -5.88 -12.66 -0.66
N ARG A 127 -6.06 -13.07 -1.94
CA ARG A 127 -5.03 -12.91 -2.98
C ARG A 127 -4.70 -11.45 -3.25
N GLU A 128 -5.71 -10.58 -3.25
CA GLU A 128 -5.51 -9.14 -3.44
C GLU A 128 -4.75 -8.52 -2.26
N LEU A 129 -5.06 -8.91 -1.02
CA LEU A 129 -4.32 -8.47 0.16
C LEU A 129 -2.88 -9.02 0.20
N GLN A 130 -2.67 -10.26 -0.27
CA GLN A 130 -1.34 -10.86 -0.39
C GLN A 130 -0.47 -10.09 -1.39
N ALA A 131 -1.02 -9.82 -2.58
CA ALA A 131 -0.33 -9.02 -3.58
C ALA A 131 -0.11 -7.57 -3.11
N SER A 132 -1.09 -6.98 -2.41
CA SER A 132 -0.93 -5.65 -1.79
C SER A 132 0.20 -5.63 -0.75
N THR A 133 0.35 -6.70 0.02
CA THR A 133 1.46 -6.83 0.97
C THR A 133 2.80 -6.78 0.24
N VAL A 134 2.96 -7.57 -0.82
CA VAL A 134 4.20 -7.59 -1.64
C VAL A 134 4.49 -6.21 -2.23
N PHE A 135 3.51 -5.55 -2.83
CA PHE A 135 3.75 -4.23 -3.43
C PHE A 135 4.07 -3.15 -2.40
N MET A 136 3.56 -3.25 -1.17
CA MET A 136 3.92 -2.34 -0.08
C MET A 136 5.41 -2.47 0.30
N TRP A 137 5.98 -3.68 0.21
CA TRP A 137 7.42 -3.91 0.43
C TRP A 137 8.30 -3.32 -0.67
N PHE A 138 7.77 -3.05 -1.86
CA PHE A 138 8.52 -2.44 -2.97
C PHE A 138 8.44 -0.91 -3.01
N LEU A 139 7.76 -0.28 -2.06
CA LEU A 139 7.62 1.19 -2.01
C LEU A 139 8.82 1.92 -1.38
N PHE A 140 9.76 1.21 -0.77
CA PHE A 140 10.94 1.77 -0.09
C PHE A 140 12.25 1.11 -0.55
#